data_AF-C5XND9-F1
#
_entry.id   AF-C5XND9-F1
#
_cell.length_a   1.000
_cell.length_b   1.000
_cell.length_c   1.000
_cell.angle_alpha   90.00
_cell.angle_beta   90.00
_cell.angle_gamma   90.00
#
_symmetry.space_group_name_H-M   'P 1'
#
loop_
_entity.id
_entity.type
_entity.pdbx_description
1 polymer ?
#
loop_
_entity_poly.entity_id
_entity_poly.type
_entity_poly.pdbx_seq_one_letter_code
_entity_poly.pdbx_strand_id
1 'polypeptide(L)'
;MAFSGCMTCIDMQISPAMAKQHVGFGPDHTAGGPFPTQPAAASWPGVDAGAAAAECVDHQRRFRRRISNRESARRSRARKQRYLYELRDSAAVLERGNRDLAARAEAARGRLALALLANAALRAEAAALSRRLAAARRDLVLLGRLYAGAVAAGGVDGECCLGSTDTEQMVASLIA
;
A
#
# COMPACT_ATOMS: atom_id res chain seq x y z
N MET A 1 16.04 14.59 35.91
CA MET A 1 16.57 15.08 34.63
C MET A 1 15.80 14.38 33.51
N ALA A 2 15.09 15.17 32.71
CA ALA A 2 14.14 14.71 31.70
C ALA A 2 14.87 14.22 30.45
N PHE A 3 14.54 13.01 29.98
CA PHE A 3 14.75 12.64 28.58
C PHE A 3 13.43 12.77 27.85
N SER A 4 13.22 13.99 27.37
CA SER A 4 12.36 14.33 26.25
C SER A 4 12.91 13.62 25.01
N GLY A 5 12.33 12.46 24.69
CA GLY A 5 12.56 11.74 23.45
C GLY A 5 11.41 12.00 22.51
N CYS A 6 11.50 13.12 21.78
CA CYS A 6 10.69 13.44 20.61
C CYS A 6 10.72 12.26 19.63
N MET A 7 9.67 11.43 19.65
CA MET A 7 9.44 10.42 18.62
C MET A 7 8.91 11.18 17.40
N THR A 8 9.84 11.40 16.48
CA THR A 8 9.68 12.00 15.17
C THR A 8 8.28 11.77 14.56
N CYS A 9 7.58 12.88 14.38
CA CYS A 9 6.52 13.04 13.40
C CYS A 9 7.04 12.57 12.03
N ILE A 10 6.64 11.36 11.62
CA ILE A 10 6.72 10.98 10.22
C ILE A 10 5.53 11.64 9.52
N ASP A 11 5.74 12.89 9.14
CA ASP A 11 4.94 13.57 8.12
C ASP A 11 5.11 12.80 6.80
N MET A 12 4.27 11.79 6.59
CA MET A 12 4.11 11.18 5.26
C MET A 12 2.96 11.88 4.54
N GLN A 13 3.22 13.14 4.15
CA GLN A 13 2.37 13.85 3.20
C GLN A 13 2.52 13.20 1.82
N ILE A 14 1.63 12.24 1.52
CA ILE A 14 1.44 11.79 0.13
C ILE A 14 0.40 12.73 -0.49
N SER A 15 0.90 13.76 -1.16
CA SER A 15 0.10 14.58 -2.08
C SER A 15 -0.35 13.73 -3.27
N PRO A 16 -1.65 13.60 -3.60
CA PRO A 16 -2.05 13.04 -4.87
C PRO A 16 -2.17 14.18 -5.89
N ALA A 17 -1.04 14.69 -6.36
CA ALA A 17 -1.02 15.61 -7.51
C ALA A 17 -1.17 14.82 -8.81
N MET A 18 -2.39 14.36 -9.09
CA MET A 18 -2.76 13.85 -10.42
C MET A 18 -2.93 15.05 -11.37
N ALA A 19 -1.81 15.52 -11.94
CA ALA A 19 -1.82 16.43 -13.06
C ALA A 19 -2.46 15.73 -14.27
N LYS A 20 -3.75 15.99 -14.50
CA LYS A 20 -4.40 15.67 -15.78
C LYS A 20 -3.73 16.50 -16.87
N GLN A 21 -2.87 15.88 -17.67
CA GLN A 21 -2.41 16.47 -18.92
C GLN A 21 -3.61 16.60 -19.86
N HIS A 22 -4.13 17.81 -19.97
CA HIS A 22 -5.09 18.21 -20.98
C HIS A 22 -4.35 18.31 -22.31
N VAL A 23 -4.38 17.24 -23.11
CA VAL A 23 -3.87 17.29 -24.49
C VAL A 23 -4.88 18.07 -25.31
N GLY A 24 -4.67 19.39 -25.43
CA GLY A 24 -5.47 20.26 -26.27
C GLY A 24 -5.29 19.87 -27.74
N PHE A 25 -6.37 19.45 -28.38
CA PHE A 25 -6.43 19.32 -29.83
C PHE A 25 -6.84 20.69 -30.39
N GLY A 26 -5.85 21.51 -30.77
CA GLY A 26 -6.10 22.79 -31.44
C GLY A 26 -6.59 22.56 -32.87
N PRO A 27 -7.52 23.39 -33.40
CA PRO A 27 -7.92 23.34 -34.79
C PRO A 27 -7.03 24.28 -35.60
N ASP A 28 -6.10 23.72 -36.38
CA ASP A 28 -5.36 24.53 -37.37
C ASP A 28 -6.24 24.69 -38.62
N HIS A 29 -6.95 25.81 -38.65
CA HIS A 29 -7.51 26.40 -39.86
C HIS A 29 -6.45 27.31 -40.49
N THR A 30 -5.71 26.81 -41.47
CA THR A 30 -4.90 27.66 -42.34
C THR A 30 -5.52 27.69 -43.72
N ALA A 31 -6.24 28.79 -43.97
CA ALA A 31 -6.68 29.22 -45.28
C ALA A 31 -5.51 29.84 -46.06
N GLY A 32 -5.49 29.65 -47.38
CA GLY A 32 -4.90 30.62 -48.33
C GLY A 32 -3.79 30.09 -49.24
N GLY A 33 -4.09 29.95 -50.53
CA GLY A 33 -3.09 29.93 -51.63
C GLY A 33 -3.51 29.08 -52.83
N PRO A 34 -3.27 29.51 -54.09
CA PRO A 34 -4.36 29.63 -55.07
C PRO A 34 -4.23 28.74 -56.33
N PHE A 35 -5.36 28.60 -57.03
CA PHE A 35 -5.58 28.11 -58.41
C PHE A 35 -5.27 26.64 -58.76
N PRO A 36 -6.21 25.96 -59.48
CA PRO A 36 -5.90 24.72 -60.16
C PRO A 36 -5.07 25.04 -61.41
N THR A 37 -3.81 24.64 -61.44
CA THR A 37 -3.05 24.59 -62.70
C THR A 37 -3.73 23.57 -63.61
N GLN A 38 -4.42 24.07 -64.64
CA GLN A 38 -4.88 23.24 -65.76
C GLN A 38 -3.67 22.50 -66.34
N PRO A 39 -3.73 21.18 -66.57
CA PRO A 39 -2.70 20.53 -67.35
C PRO A 39 -2.83 21.00 -68.80
N ALA A 40 -1.74 21.54 -69.32
CA ALA A 40 -1.56 21.84 -70.73
C ALA A 40 -1.98 20.62 -71.59
N ALA A 41 -2.67 20.89 -72.70
CA ALA A 41 -3.13 19.90 -73.65
C ALA A 41 -1.97 19.00 -74.10
N ALA A 42 -1.91 17.80 -73.53
CA ALA A 42 -1.11 16.71 -74.08
C ALA A 42 -1.82 16.27 -75.36
N SER A 43 -1.21 16.60 -76.49
CA SER A 43 -1.43 15.90 -77.76
C SER A 43 -1.23 14.41 -77.52
N TRP A 44 -2.31 13.64 -77.46
CA TRP A 44 -2.24 12.18 -77.41
C TRP A 44 -1.81 11.67 -78.79
N PRO A 45 -0.61 11.10 -78.96
CA PRO A 45 -0.27 10.41 -80.19
C PRO A 45 -1.09 9.12 -80.26
N GLY A 46 -1.34 8.65 -81.49
CA GLY A 46 -2.20 7.52 -81.81
C GLY A 46 -2.11 6.37 -80.80
N VAL A 47 -3.26 5.94 -80.33
CA VAL A 47 -3.42 4.83 -79.40
C VAL A 47 -2.96 3.53 -80.05
N ASP A 48 -1.71 3.15 -79.80
CA ASP A 48 -1.26 1.79 -79.98
C ASP A 48 -2.09 0.91 -79.03
N ALA A 49 -2.82 -0.07 -79.57
CA ALA A 49 -3.68 -0.98 -78.80
C ALA A 49 -2.94 -1.69 -77.63
N GLY A 50 -1.61 -1.80 -77.71
CA GLY A 50 -0.75 -2.30 -76.64
C GLY A 50 -0.62 -1.37 -75.42
N ALA A 51 -0.64 -0.04 -75.61
CA ALA A 51 -0.53 0.94 -74.52
C ALA A 51 -1.83 1.03 -73.70
N ALA A 52 -2.99 1.02 -74.38
CA ALA A 52 -4.30 1.01 -73.72
C ALA A 52 -4.53 -0.26 -72.88
N ALA A 53 -4.03 -1.41 -73.35
CA ALA A 53 -4.08 -2.67 -72.60
C ALA A 53 -3.22 -2.61 -71.32
N ALA A 54 -2.01 -2.04 -71.40
CA ALA A 54 -1.13 -1.87 -70.25
C ALA A 54 -1.73 -0.93 -69.19
N GLU A 55 -2.34 0.18 -69.61
CA GLU A 55 -3.00 1.14 -68.73
C GLU A 55 -4.21 0.52 -68.00
N CYS A 56 -5.02 -0.29 -68.69
CA CYS A 56 -6.13 -1.02 -68.08
C CYS A 56 -5.68 -2.00 -66.98
N VAL A 57 -4.61 -2.77 -67.23
CA VAL A 57 -4.01 -3.69 -66.23
C VAL A 57 -3.52 -2.91 -65.01
N ASP A 58 -2.89 -1.76 -65.24
CA ASP A 58 -2.39 -0.90 -64.17
C ASP A 58 -3.52 -0.29 -63.32
N HIS A 59 -4.61 0.14 -63.97
CA HIS A 59 -5.82 0.59 -63.27
C HIS A 59 -6.43 -0.52 -62.42
N GLN A 60 -6.53 -1.74 -62.94
CA GLN A 60 -7.06 -2.87 -62.19
C GLN A 60 -6.19 -3.23 -60.99
N ARG A 61 -4.86 -3.19 -61.14
CA ARG A 61 -3.90 -3.37 -60.04
C ARG A 61 -4.02 -2.28 -58.97
N ARG A 62 -4.13 -1.01 -59.37
CA ARG A 62 -4.35 0.12 -58.45
C ARG A 62 -5.68 0.00 -57.71
N PHE A 63 -6.74 -0.45 -58.39
CA PHE A 63 -8.04 -0.70 -57.76
C PHE A 63 -7.97 -1.82 -56.72
N ARG A 64 -7.37 -2.97 -57.05
CA ARG A 64 -7.14 -4.07 -56.09
C ARG A 64 -6.32 -3.61 -54.88
N ARG A 65 -5.27 -2.81 -55.09
CA ARG A 65 -4.47 -2.20 -54.00
C ARG A 65 -5.29 -1.29 -53.10
N ARG A 66 -6.17 -0.44 -53.67
CA ARG A 66 -7.05 0.43 -52.87
C ARG A 66 -8.00 -0.38 -51.99
N ILE A 67 -8.57 -1.47 -52.51
CA ILE A 67 -9.44 -2.36 -51.73
C ILE A 67 -8.65 -3.05 -50.61
N SER A 68 -7.51 -3.67 -50.95
CA SER A 68 -6.67 -4.37 -49.96
C SER A 68 -6.15 -3.43 -48.87
N ASN A 69 -5.73 -2.21 -49.24
CA ASN A 69 -5.27 -1.20 -48.28
C ASN A 69 -6.42 -0.71 -47.40
N ARG A 70 -7.61 -0.50 -47.95
CA ARG A 70 -8.80 -0.15 -47.16
C ARG A 70 -9.10 -1.23 -46.14
N GLU A 71 -9.04 -2.49 -46.53
CA GLU A 71 -9.27 -3.60 -45.63
C GLU A 71 -8.15 -3.74 -44.58
N SER A 72 -6.89 -3.61 -44.96
CA SER A 72 -5.76 -3.68 -44.03
C SER A 72 -5.79 -2.53 -43.02
N ALA A 73 -6.16 -1.32 -43.44
CA ALA A 73 -6.41 -0.18 -42.57
C ALA A 73 -7.56 -0.45 -41.59
N ARG A 74 -8.69 -1.02 -42.06
CA ARG A 74 -9.80 -1.44 -41.19
C ARG A 74 -9.35 -2.46 -40.16
N ARG A 75 -8.62 -3.51 -40.57
CA ARG A 75 -8.11 -4.55 -39.66
C ARG A 75 -7.12 -3.97 -38.65
N SER A 76 -6.24 -3.06 -39.08
CA SER A 76 -5.28 -2.39 -38.21
C SER A 76 -5.99 -1.53 -37.14
N ARG A 77 -6.99 -0.73 -37.55
CA ARG A 77 -7.82 0.05 -36.63
C ARG A 77 -8.56 -0.85 -35.64
N ALA A 78 -9.14 -1.95 -36.12
CA ALA A 78 -9.84 -2.91 -35.25
C ALA A 78 -8.91 -3.56 -34.21
N ARG A 79 -7.69 -3.96 -34.60
CA ARG A 79 -6.69 -4.49 -33.66
C ARG A 79 -6.28 -3.46 -32.61
N LYS A 80 -5.98 -2.23 -33.04
CA LYS A 80 -5.64 -1.14 -32.12
C LYS A 80 -6.78 -0.86 -31.14
N GLN A 81 -8.02 -0.86 -31.62
CA GLN A 81 -9.19 -0.64 -30.77
C GLN A 81 -9.37 -1.75 -29.72
N ARG A 82 -9.16 -3.03 -30.09
CA ARG A 82 -9.19 -4.15 -29.13
C ARG A 82 -8.13 -4.00 -28.05
N TYR A 83 -6.89 -3.70 -28.44
CA TYR A 83 -5.80 -3.49 -27.49
C TYR A 83 -6.09 -2.33 -26.53
N LEU A 84 -6.71 -1.24 -27.00
CA LEU A 84 -7.13 -0.14 -26.13
C LEU A 84 -8.22 -0.55 -25.14
N TYR A 85 -9.15 -1.43 -25.53
CA TYR A 85 -10.15 -1.97 -24.60
C TYR A 85 -9.48 -2.87 -23.55
N GLU A 86 -8.61 -3.80 -23.96
CA GLU A 86 -7.87 -4.67 -23.04
C GLU A 86 -7.04 -3.87 -22.03
N LEU A 87 -6.40 -2.79 -22.47
CA LEU A 87 -5.64 -1.92 -21.58
C LEU A 87 -6.54 -1.15 -20.61
N ARG A 88 -7.72 -0.69 -21.06
CA ARG A 88 -8.71 -0.03 -20.19
C ARG A 88 -9.29 -0.99 -19.15
N ASP A 89 -9.60 -2.21 -19.54
CA ASP A 89 -10.09 -3.23 -18.63
C ASP A 89 -9.02 -3.58 -17.58
N SER A 90 -7.77 -3.73 -18.01
CA SER A 90 -6.63 -3.95 -17.11
C SER A 90 -6.45 -2.79 -16.13
N ALA A 91 -6.51 -1.55 -16.60
CA ALA A 91 -6.45 -0.36 -15.74
C ALA A 91 -7.60 -0.35 -14.72
N ALA A 92 -8.83 -0.66 -15.15
CA ALA A 92 -9.98 -0.71 -14.26
C ALA A 92 -9.87 -1.80 -13.18
N VAL A 93 -9.29 -2.97 -13.50
CA VAL A 93 -8.97 -4.02 -12.52
C VAL A 93 -7.95 -3.53 -11.51
N LEU A 94 -6.85 -2.91 -11.98
CA LEU A 94 -5.80 -2.37 -11.11
C LEU A 94 -6.32 -1.25 -10.21
N GLU A 95 -7.16 -0.35 -10.72
CA GLU A 95 -7.79 0.73 -9.93
C GLU A 95 -8.72 0.19 -8.84
N ARG A 96 -9.48 -0.88 -9.13
CA ARG A 96 -10.28 -1.57 -8.10
C ARG A 96 -9.37 -2.21 -7.05
N GLY A 97 -8.35 -2.95 -7.48
CA GLY A 97 -7.38 -3.57 -6.58
C GLY A 97 -6.66 -2.55 -5.69
N ASN A 98 -6.27 -1.39 -6.24
CA ASN A 98 -5.65 -0.33 -5.47
C ASN A 98 -6.60 0.24 -4.40
N ARG A 99 -7.86 0.51 -4.76
CA ARG A 99 -8.88 0.97 -3.80
C ARG A 99 -9.11 -0.05 -2.67
N ASP A 100 -9.20 -1.33 -3.01
CA ASP A 100 -9.39 -2.40 -2.01
C ASP A 100 -8.18 -2.53 -1.08
N LEU A 101 -6.96 -2.45 -1.63
CA LEU A 101 -5.72 -2.48 -0.82
C LEU A 101 -5.61 -1.26 0.09
N ALA A 102 -5.97 -0.07 -0.41
CA ALA A 102 -5.99 1.15 0.39
C ALA A 102 -6.99 1.04 1.56
N ALA A 103 -8.21 0.56 1.30
CA ALA A 103 -9.20 0.34 2.36
C ALA A 103 -8.73 -0.68 3.41
N ARG A 104 -8.09 -1.77 2.98
CA ARG A 104 -7.50 -2.77 3.90
C ARG A 104 -6.37 -2.19 4.74
N ALA A 105 -5.52 -1.35 4.15
CA ALA A 105 -4.45 -0.68 4.86
C ALA A 105 -4.99 0.26 5.94
N GLU A 106 -6.01 1.05 5.63
CA GLU A 106 -6.68 1.91 6.64
C GLU A 106 -7.31 1.09 7.77
N ALA A 107 -8.02 0.02 7.44
CA ALA A 107 -8.59 -0.88 8.45
C ALA A 107 -7.50 -1.53 9.33
N ALA A 108 -6.34 -1.87 8.76
CA ALA A 108 -5.20 -2.39 9.52
C ALA A 108 -4.58 -1.32 10.43
N ARG A 109 -4.43 -0.09 9.95
CA ARG A 109 -3.97 1.06 10.76
C ARG A 109 -4.88 1.30 11.96
N GLY A 110 -6.20 1.30 11.74
CA GLY A 110 -7.18 1.44 12.82
C GLY A 110 -7.05 0.34 13.88
N ARG A 111 -6.94 -0.93 13.46
CA ARG A 111 -6.71 -2.05 14.38
C ARG A 111 -5.40 -1.94 15.15
N LEU A 112 -4.32 -1.52 14.48
CA LEU A 112 -3.03 -1.29 15.14
C LEU A 112 -3.13 -0.18 16.21
N ALA A 113 -3.80 0.93 15.90
CA ALA A 113 -4.00 2.02 16.84
C ALA A 113 -4.76 1.55 18.10
N LEU A 114 -5.84 0.78 17.93
CA LEU A 114 -6.58 0.19 19.05
C LEU A 114 -5.70 -0.77 19.87
N ALA A 115 -4.91 -1.62 19.21
CA ALA A 115 -3.99 -2.53 19.89
C ALA A 115 -2.91 -1.79 20.70
N LEU A 116 -2.37 -0.70 20.16
CA LEU A 116 -1.39 0.14 20.86
C LEU A 116 -2.00 0.81 22.10
N LEU A 117 -3.22 1.34 21.99
CA LEU A 117 -3.93 1.93 23.12
C LEU A 117 -4.22 0.89 24.22
N ALA A 118 -4.71 -0.29 23.83
CA ALA A 118 -4.95 -1.39 24.78
C ALA A 118 -3.64 -1.82 25.46
N ASN A 119 -2.55 -1.92 24.71
CA ASN A 119 -1.24 -2.28 25.25
C ASN A 119 -0.73 -1.21 26.24
N ALA A 120 -0.90 0.07 25.93
CA ALA A 120 -0.53 1.16 26.83
C ALA A 120 -1.33 1.10 28.15
N ALA A 121 -2.64 0.82 28.08
CA ALA A 121 -3.49 0.64 29.25
C ALA A 121 -3.03 -0.53 30.12
N LEU A 122 -2.78 -1.70 29.51
CA LEU A 122 -2.27 -2.88 30.23
C LEU A 122 -0.91 -2.62 30.89
N ARG A 123 -0.01 -1.89 30.21
CA ARG A 123 1.29 -1.50 30.80
C ARG A 123 1.12 -0.57 32.00
N ALA A 124 0.19 0.38 31.92
CA ALA A 124 -0.11 1.28 33.03
C ALA A 124 -0.66 0.51 34.24
N GLU A 125 -1.56 -0.45 34.00
CA GLU A 125 -2.12 -1.31 35.04
C GLU A 125 -1.04 -2.22 35.67
N ALA A 126 -0.22 -2.88 34.85
CA ALA A 126 0.89 -3.69 35.32
C ALA A 126 1.87 -2.87 36.19
N ALA A 127 2.16 -1.63 35.80
CA ALA A 127 2.99 -0.72 36.58
C ALA A 127 2.33 -0.33 37.91
N ALA A 128 1.01 -0.10 37.93
CA ALA A 128 0.28 0.18 39.17
C ALA A 128 0.27 -1.01 40.13
N LEU A 129 0.03 -2.22 39.63
CA LEU A 129 0.10 -3.46 40.41
C LEU A 129 1.51 -3.71 40.95
N SER A 130 2.53 -3.48 40.12
CA SER A 130 3.94 -3.59 40.53
C SER A 130 4.28 -2.63 41.68
N ARG A 131 3.78 -1.38 41.62
CA ARG A 131 3.94 -0.42 42.72
C ARG A 131 3.23 -0.88 44.00
N ARG A 132 2.01 -1.41 43.90
CA ARG A 132 1.25 -1.93 45.05
C ARG A 132 1.95 -3.13 45.68
N LEU A 133 2.45 -4.08 44.88
CA LEU A 133 3.22 -5.23 45.37
C LEU A 133 4.53 -4.79 46.04
N ALA A 134 5.23 -3.82 45.46
CA ALA A 134 6.44 -3.28 46.08
C ALA A 134 6.14 -2.58 47.42
N ALA A 135 5.02 -1.85 47.53
CA ALA A 135 4.57 -1.26 48.78
C ALA A 135 4.28 -2.35 49.83
N ALA A 136 3.44 -3.34 49.49
CA ALA A 136 3.13 -4.46 50.38
C ALA A 136 4.37 -5.23 50.85
N ARG A 137 5.34 -5.46 49.95
CA ARG A 137 6.63 -6.08 50.31
C ARG A 137 7.41 -5.23 51.33
N ARG A 138 7.44 -3.91 51.17
CA ARG A 138 8.08 -3.01 52.15
C ARG A 138 7.37 -3.07 53.49
N ASP A 139 6.04 -3.04 53.49
CA ASP A 139 5.24 -3.10 54.71
C ASP A 139 5.49 -4.40 55.48
N LEU A 140 5.54 -5.55 54.79
CA LEU A 140 5.88 -6.84 55.40
C LEU A 140 7.28 -6.84 56.03
N VAL A 141 8.28 -6.24 55.37
CA VAL A 141 9.64 -6.13 55.92
C VAL A 141 9.65 -5.25 57.17
N LEU A 142 8.90 -4.13 57.16
CA LEU A 142 8.77 -3.25 58.33
C LEU A 142 8.08 -3.97 59.49
N LEU A 143 6.98 -4.68 59.24
CA LEU A 143 6.29 -5.48 60.25
C LEU A 143 7.18 -6.56 60.83
N GLY A 144 7.96 -7.27 59.99
CA GLY A 144 8.93 -8.27 60.45
C GLY A 144 10.00 -7.67 61.37
N ARG A 145 10.49 -6.46 61.05
CA ARG A 145 11.43 -5.73 61.92
C ARG A 145 10.81 -5.32 63.24
N LEU A 146 9.57 -4.81 63.22
CA LEU A 146 8.85 -4.43 64.44
C LEU A 146 8.57 -5.64 65.33
N TYR A 147 8.16 -6.77 64.73
CA TYR A 147 7.92 -8.02 65.46
C TYR A 147 9.21 -8.55 66.09
N ALA A 148 10.32 -8.62 65.34
CA ALA A 148 11.61 -9.03 65.88
C ALA A 148 12.11 -8.10 67.00
N GLY A 149 11.92 -6.78 66.85
CA GLY A 149 12.24 -5.81 67.89
C GLY A 149 11.39 -5.98 69.16
N ALA A 150 10.09 -6.28 69.01
CA ALA A 150 9.19 -6.57 70.13
C ALA A 150 9.58 -7.87 70.86
N VAL A 151 9.98 -8.91 70.13
CA VAL A 151 10.49 -10.15 70.73
C VAL A 151 11.79 -9.90 71.49
N ALA A 152 12.70 -9.08 70.95
CA ALA A 152 13.96 -8.74 71.64
C ALA A 152 13.73 -7.84 72.87
N ALA A 153 12.77 -6.92 72.84
CA ALA A 153 12.41 -6.06 73.97
C ALA A 153 11.58 -6.78 75.04
N GLY A 154 10.78 -7.77 74.63
CA GLY A 154 10.02 -8.66 75.49
C GLY A 154 10.85 -9.85 75.99
N GLY A 155 12.15 -9.66 76.23
CA GLY A 155 13.02 -10.64 76.88
C GLY A 155 12.48 -11.03 78.25
N VAL A 156 11.58 -12.00 78.24
CA VAL A 156 11.26 -12.83 79.39
C VAL A 156 12.35 -13.89 79.39
N ASP A 157 13.11 -13.96 80.47
CA ASP A 157 13.98 -15.08 80.80
C ASP A 157 13.14 -16.35 80.77
N GLY A 158 13.19 -17.05 79.65
CA GLY A 158 12.24 -18.11 79.32
C GLY A 158 12.82 -18.97 78.22
N GLU A 159 13.79 -19.79 78.60
CA GLU A 159 14.34 -20.89 77.81
C GLU A 159 13.19 -21.71 77.20
N CYS A 160 12.93 -21.51 75.91
CA CYS A 160 12.03 -22.36 75.13
C CYS A 160 12.74 -22.77 73.85
N CYS A 161 13.32 -23.95 73.92
CA CYS A 161 13.77 -24.76 72.79
C CYS A 161 12.62 -24.93 71.79
N LEU A 162 12.59 -24.13 70.73
CA LEU A 162 11.75 -24.40 69.55
C LEU A 162 12.67 -24.78 68.40
N GLY A 163 12.71 -26.09 68.14
CA GLY A 163 13.53 -26.73 67.13
C GLY A 163 13.29 -26.17 65.73
N SER A 164 14.38 -25.70 65.13
CA SER A 164 14.43 -25.08 63.80
C SER A 164 14.56 -26.10 62.64
N THR A 165 14.19 -27.38 62.81
CA THR A 165 14.53 -28.42 61.82
C THR A 165 13.36 -29.08 61.11
N ASP A 166 12.11 -28.81 61.50
CA ASP A 166 11.00 -29.66 61.02
C ASP A 166 10.42 -29.22 59.67
N THR A 167 10.61 -27.97 59.24
CA THR A 167 10.03 -27.52 57.97
C THR A 167 10.75 -28.06 56.74
N GLU A 168 12.07 -28.27 56.80
CA GLU A 168 12.81 -28.85 55.68
C GLU A 168 12.59 -30.36 55.57
N GLN A 169 12.46 -31.07 56.69
CA GLN A 169 12.12 -32.50 56.68
C GLN A 169 10.67 -32.76 56.23
N MET A 170 9.75 -31.83 56.52
CA MET A 170 8.35 -31.93 56.08
C MET A 170 8.18 -31.69 54.57
N VAL A 171 9.02 -30.85 53.96
CA VAL A 171 9.02 -30.66 52.50
C VAL A 171 9.67 -31.85 51.78
N ALA A 172 10.71 -32.46 52.37
CA ALA A 172 11.39 -33.62 51.79
C ALA A 172 10.51 -34.89 51.76
N SER A 173 9.60 -35.08 52.71
CA SER A 173 8.68 -36.23 52.74
C SER A 173 7.49 -36.11 51.79
N LEU A 174 7.16 -34.89 51.35
CA LEU A 174 6.02 -34.64 50.44
C LEU A 174 6.36 -34.86 48.96
N ILE A 175 7.65 -34.99 48.62
CA ILE A 175 8.17 -35.09 47.25
C ILE A 175 8.58 -36.54 46.90
N ALA A 176 8.56 -37.47 47.86
CA ALA A 176 8.79 -38.91 47.64
C ALA A 176 7.48 -39.67 47.39
#